data_AF-A0A2G9P6B5-F1
#
_entry.id   AF-A0A2G9P6B5-F1
#
_cell.length_a   1.000
_cell.length_b   1.000
_cell.length_c   1.000
_cell.angle_alpha   90.00
_cell.angle_beta   90.00
_cell.angle_gamma   90.00
#
_symmetry.space_group_name_H-M   'P 1'
#
loop_
_entity.id
_entity.type
_entity.pdbx_description
1 polymer ?
#
loop_
_entity_poly.entity_id
_entity_poly.type
_entity_poly.pdbx_seq_one_letter_code
_entity_poly.pdbx_strand_id
1 'polypeptide(L)' 'MARFKEADARLFANIWICMKCNARNKSTPGKRPVKCRKCNSKGLRLKKKAIKKTG' A
#
# COMPACT_ATOMS: atom_id res chain seq x y z
N MET A 1 7.38 19.51 -5.33
CA MET A 1 7.70 18.89 -4.03
C MET A 1 8.97 18.08 -4.18
N ALA A 2 9.96 18.30 -3.32
CA ALA A 2 11.19 17.50 -3.30
C ALA A 2 10.84 16.03 -3.01
N ARG A 3 11.45 15.11 -3.76
CA ARG A 3 11.29 13.66 -3.57
C ARG A 3 12.40 13.16 -2.65
N PHE A 4 12.03 12.61 -1.50
CA PHE A 4 12.96 12.01 -0.54
C PHE A 4 12.86 10.49 -0.61
N LYS A 5 13.97 9.83 -0.97
CA LYS A 5 14.02 8.37 -1.16
C LYS A 5 13.69 7.61 0.13
N GLU A 6 14.13 8.07 1.31
CA GLU A 6 13.82 7.36 2.57
C GLU A 6 12.34 7.49 2.96
N ALA A 7 11.73 8.65 2.72
CA ALA A 7 10.31 8.86 2.97
C ALA A 7 9.47 7.93 2.08
N ASP A 8 9.85 7.77 0.81
CA ASP A 8 9.15 6.89 -0.13
C ASP A 8 9.21 5.41 0.32
N ALA A 9 10.38 4.98 0.80
CA ALA A 9 10.56 3.64 1.35
C ALA A 9 9.68 3.40 2.58
N ARG A 10 9.56 4.37 3.49
CA ARG A 10 8.73 4.25 4.70
C ARG A 10 7.23 4.30 4.40
N LEU A 11 6.81 5.16 3.47
CA LEU A 11 5.40 5.49 3.27
C LEU A 11 4.70 4.64 2.21
N PHE A 12 5.45 4.04 1.27
CA PHE A 12 4.86 3.34 0.13
C PHE A 12 5.44 1.95 -0.12
N ALA A 13 6.65 1.62 0.35
CA ALA A 13 7.21 0.30 0.09
C ALA A 13 6.39 -0.79 0.80
N ASN A 14 5.93 -1.76 0.02
CA ASN A 14 5.24 -2.97 0.50
C ASN A 14 3.98 -2.70 1.35
N ILE A 15 3.35 -1.54 1.16
CA ILE A 15 2.07 -1.22 1.80
C ILE A 15 0.92 -1.56 0.86
N TRP A 16 0.05 -2.45 1.33
CA TRP A 16 -1.15 -2.88 0.63
C TRP A 16 -2.39 -2.33 1.32
N ILE A 17 -3.31 -1.76 0.57
CA ILE A 17 -4.57 -1.23 1.06
C ILE A 17 -5.67 -2.24 0.77
N CYS A 18 -6.43 -2.62 1.79
CA CYS A 18 -7.61 -3.45 1.60
C CYS A 18 -8.70 -2.66 0.87
N MET A 19 -9.31 -3.26 -0.16
CA MET A 19 -10.40 -2.65 -0.91
C MET A 19 -11.76 -2.71 -0.19
N LYS A 20 -11.88 -3.54 0.85
CA LYS A 20 -13.11 -3.66 1.67
C LYS A 20 -13.13 -2.72 2.88
N CYS A 21 -12.01 -2.58 3.60
CA CYS A 21 -11.95 -1.82 4.86
C CYS A 21 -10.87 -0.73 4.89
N ASN A 22 -10.17 -0.48 3.78
CA ASN A 22 -9.09 0.51 3.67
C ASN A 22 -7.91 0.35 4.66
N ALA A 23 -7.82 -0.77 5.38
CA ALA A 23 -6.71 -1.03 6.27
C ALA A 23 -5.38 -1.15 5.51
N ARG A 24 -4.31 -0.61 6.13
CA ARG A 24 -2.93 -0.74 5.65
C ARG A 24 -2.34 -2.07 6.12
N ASN A 25 -1.96 -2.91 5.18
CA ASN A 25 -1.33 -4.20 5.39
C ASN A 25 0.11 -4.10 4.88
N LYS A 26 1.07 -4.03 5.80
CA LYS A 26 2.49 -4.09 5.46
C LYS A 26 2.82 -5.53 5.12
N SER A 27 3.52 -5.74 4.01
CA SER A 27 4.02 -7.05 3.61
C SER A 27 5.54 -7.05 3.57
N THR A 28 6.11 -8.24 3.51
CA THR A 28 7.54 -8.39 3.21
C THR A 28 7.82 -7.89 1.79
N PRO A 29 9.04 -7.38 1.52
CA PRO A 29 9.45 -7.05 0.16
C PRO A 29 9.15 -8.18 -0.81
N GLY A 30 8.53 -7.85 -1.94
CA GLY A 30 8.24 -8.83 -3.00
C GLY A 30 7.05 -9.77 -2.73
N LYS A 31 6.38 -9.69 -1.57
CA LYS A 31 5.20 -10.54 -1.29
C LYS A 31 3.91 -9.74 -1.21
N ARG A 32 2.84 -10.33 -1.75
CA ARG A 32 1.47 -9.85 -1.53
C ARG A 32 0.92 -10.48 -0.23
N PRO A 33 0.30 -9.70 0.67
CA PRO A 33 -0.38 -10.26 1.83
C PRO A 33 -1.54 -11.16 1.36
N VAL A 34 -1.66 -12.34 1.97
CA VAL A 34 -2.69 -13.33 1.60
C VAL A 34 -4.10 -12.80 1.86
N LYS A 35 -4.28 -12.07 2.97
CA LYS A 35 -5.56 -11.50 3.41
C LYS A 35 -5.35 -10.22 4.22
N CYS A 36 -6.39 -9.38 4.28
CA CYS A 36 -6.39 -8.23 5.16
C CYS A 36 -6.38 -8.67 6.62
N ARG A 37 -5.50 -8.07 7.43
CA ARG A 37 -5.38 -8.34 8.87
C ARG A 37 -6.60 -7.94 9.71
N LYS A 38 -7.51 -7.13 9.16
CA LYS A 38 -8.72 -6.67 9.86
C LYS A 38 -9.98 -7.42 9.43
N CYS A 39 -10.26 -7.48 8.11
CA CYS A 39 -11.52 -8.02 7.61
C CYS A 39 -11.39 -9.35 6.84
N ASN A 40 -10.20 -9.97 6.82
CA ASN A 40 -9.89 -11.22 6.12
C ASN A 40 -10.15 -11.24 4.59
N SER A 41 -10.54 -10.12 3.97
CA SER A 41 -10.69 -10.03 2.51
C SER A 41 -9.35 -10.20 1.79
N LYS A 42 -9.38 -10.88 0.63
CA LYS A 42 -8.23 -11.07 -0.28
C LYS A 42 -8.05 -9.90 -1.26
N GLY A 43 -9.02 -8.98 -1.31
CA GLY A 43 -9.01 -7.78 -2.15
C GLY A 43 -8.05 -6.72 -1.59
N LEU A 44 -6.79 -6.77 -2.03
CA LEU A 44 -5.71 -5.89 -1.58
C LEU A 44 -5.06 -5.25 -2.80
N ARG A 45 -4.89 -3.93 -2.78
CA ARG A 45 -4.20 -3.16 -3.82
C ARG A 45 -2.91 -2.56 -3.28
N LEU A 46 -1.90 -2.40 -4.12
CA LEU A 46 -0.68 -1.68 -3.72
C LEU A 46 -1.00 -0.20 -3.46
N LYS A 47 -0.39 0.40 -2.44
CA LYS A 47 -0.48 1.84 -2.21
C LYS A 47 0.27 2.57 -3.32
N LYS A 48 -0.41 3.51 -3.99
CA LYS A 48 0.20 4.31 -5.06
C LYS A 48 1.25 5.25 -4.49
N LYS A 49 2.41 5.32 -5.14
CA LYS A 49 3.50 6.26 -4.83
C LYS A 49 3.20 7.69 -5.30
N ALA A 50 2.34 7.85 -6.31
CA ALA A 50 1.98 9.14 -6.87
C ALA A 50 0.47 9.39 -6.77
N ILE A 51 0.11 10.65 -6.55
CA ILE A 51 -1.26 11.15 -6.73
C ILE A 51 -1.56 11.06 -8.22
N LYS A 52 -2.73 10.52 -8.60
CA LYS A 52 -3.17 10.54 -10.01
C LYS A 52 -3.23 12.02 -10.44
N LYS A 53 -2.53 12.40 -11.51
CA LYS A 53 -2.74 13.71 -12.13
C LYS A 53 -4.19 13.73 -12.63
N THR A 54 -5.02 14.55 -12.01
CA THR A 54 -6.36 14.87 -12.53
C THR A 54 -6.12 15.70 -13.79
N GLY A 55 -6.60 15.21 -14.94
CA GLY A 55 -6.67 15.96 -16.19
C GLY A 55 -8.02 16.62 -16.32
#